data_AF-A0A143WN24-F1
#
_entry.id   AF-A0A143WN24-F1
#
_cell.length_a   1.000
_cell.length_b   1.000
_cell.length_c   1.000
_cell.angle_alpha   90.00
_cell.angle_beta   90.00
_cell.angle_gamma   90.00
#
_symmetry.space_group_name_H-M   'P 1'
#
loop_
_entity.id
_entity.type
_entity.pdbx_description
1 polymer ?
#
loop_
_entity_poly.entity_id
_entity_poly.type
_entity_poly.pdbx_seq_one_letter_code
_entity_poly.pdbx_strand_id
1 'polypeptide(L)' 'MQDARYRPATFHDAAGRLTLLTRSTLAPKGSINLGCAAYPMLKIDVTSSTHCAYARRVPVVHTRRLR' A
#
# COMPACT_ATOMS: atom_id res chain seq x y z
N MET A 1 -9.57 7.37 -25.28
CA MET A 1 -10.65 6.74 -24.47
C MET A 1 -10.03 6.29 -23.15
N GLN A 2 -10.65 6.60 -22.01
CA GLN A 2 -10.23 6.02 -20.72
C GLN A 2 -10.71 4.58 -20.64
N ASP A 3 -9.87 3.67 -20.18
CA ASP A 3 -10.26 2.28 -19.91
C ASP A 3 -11.38 2.28 -18.85
N ALA A 4 -12.52 1.66 -19.16
CA ALA A 4 -13.68 1.59 -18.27
C ALA A 4 -13.35 0.93 -16.92
N ARG A 5 -12.24 0.18 -16.84
CA ARG A 5 -11.75 -0.45 -15.60
C ARG A 5 -11.03 0.52 -14.68
N TYR A 6 -10.58 1.68 -15.17
CA TYR A 6 -9.84 2.65 -14.37
C TYR A 6 -10.77 3.43 -13.43
N ARG A 7 -10.88 2.95 -12.20
CA ARG A 7 -11.90 3.39 -11.22
C ARG A 7 -11.28 3.73 -9.86
N PRO A 8 -11.97 4.47 -8.98
CA PRO A 8 -11.52 4.70 -7.62
C PRO A 8 -11.25 3.39 -6.88
N ALA A 9 -10.11 3.29 -6.22
CA ALA A 9 -9.69 2.14 -5.44
C ALA A 9 -8.76 2.57 -4.30
N THR A 10 -8.86 1.84 -3.19
CA THR A 10 -8.00 2.04 -2.02
C THR A 10 -6.91 0.98 -1.97
N PHE A 11 -5.67 1.40 -1.80
CA PHE A 11 -4.56 0.52 -1.51
C PHE A 11 -4.30 0.53 -0.01
N HIS A 12 -4.35 -0.65 0.61
CA HIS A 12 -4.24 -0.82 2.05
C HIS A 12 -3.06 -1.72 2.40
N ASP A 13 -2.12 -1.18 3.17
CA ASP A 13 -1.03 -1.90 3.80
C ASP A 13 -1.35 -2.10 5.28
N ALA A 14 -1.59 -3.37 5.65
CA ALA A 14 -1.95 -3.75 7.01
C ALA A 14 -0.77 -3.61 7.99
N ALA A 15 0.47 -3.84 7.53
CA ALA A 15 1.66 -3.78 8.36
C ALA A 15 2.08 -2.32 8.62
N GLY A 16 2.01 -1.50 7.59
CA GLY A 16 2.33 -0.08 7.63
C GLY A 16 1.19 0.82 8.12
N ARG A 17 -0.03 0.28 8.22
CA ARG A 17 -1.28 1.01 8.50
C ARG A 17 -1.52 2.19 7.55
N LEU A 18 -0.99 2.10 6.33
CA LEU A 18 -1.15 3.12 5.30
C LEU A 18 -2.33 2.75 4.40
N THR A 19 -3.25 3.69 4.21
CA THR A 19 -4.35 3.57 3.24
C THR A 19 -4.30 4.73 2.27
N LEU A 20 -4.22 4.43 0.97
CA LEU A 20 -4.15 5.42 -0.09
C LEU A 20 -5.38 5.30 -1.00
N LEU A 21 -6.15 6.38 -1.11
CA LEU A 21 -7.26 6.48 -2.06
C LEU A 21 -6.75 7.04 -3.39
N THR A 22 -6.88 6.27 -4.46
CA THR A 22 -6.45 6.67 -5.81
C THR A 22 -7.33 5.97 -6.86
N ARG A 23 -6.85 5.84 -8.09
CA ARG A 23 -7.52 5.08 -9.17
C ARG A 23 -6.65 3.92 -9.65
N SER A 24 -7.27 2.80 -9.97
CA SER A 24 -6.60 1.60 -10.48
C SER A 24 -7.49 0.83 -11.44
N THR A 25 -6.86 0.03 -12.32
CA THR A 25 -7.53 -0.96 -13.18
C THR A 25 -7.57 -2.35 -12.54
N LEU A 26 -6.86 -2.57 -11.43
CA LEU A 26 -6.76 -3.87 -10.78
C LEU A 26 -8.10 -4.30 -10.14
N ALA A 27 -8.31 -5.61 -10.07
CA ALA A 27 -9.46 -6.19 -9.39
C ALA A 27 -9.28 -6.07 -7.86
N PRO A 28 -10.25 -5.48 -7.13
CA PRO A 28 -10.18 -5.38 -5.69
C PRO A 28 -10.35 -6.75 -5.03
N LYS A 29 -9.72 -6.92 -3.87
CA LYS A 29 -9.81 -8.13 -3.03
C LYS A 29 -10.74 -7.95 -1.83
N GLY A 30 -11.30 -6.76 -1.65
CA GLY A 30 -12.22 -6.44 -0.55
C GLY A 30 -12.77 -5.02 -0.66
N SER A 31 -13.27 -4.49 0.45
CA SER A 31 -13.69 -3.09 0.58
C SER A 31 -13.26 -2.52 1.94
N ILE A 32 -13.14 -1.20 2.02
CA ILE A 32 -12.84 -0.46 3.25
C ILE A 32 -13.71 0.79 3.33
N ASN A 33 -14.20 1.10 4.53
CA ASN A 33 -14.91 2.34 4.80
C ASN A 33 -13.91 3.47 5.06
N LEU A 34 -14.00 4.54 4.28
CA LEU A 34 -13.22 5.77 4.48
C LEU A 34 -14.20 6.94 4.60
N GLY A 35 -14.34 7.49 5.81
CA GLY A 35 -15.37 8.48 6.12
C GLY A 35 -16.77 7.88 5.99
N CYS A 36 -17.62 8.48 5.14
CA CYS A 36 -19.00 8.04 4.93
C CYS A 36 -19.19 7.12 3.71
N ALA A 37 -18.11 6.70 3.03
CA ALA A 37 -18.19 5.91 1.81
C ALA A 37 -17.35 4.63 1.88
N ALA A 38 -17.83 3.57 1.21
CA ALA A 38 -17.12 2.32 1.03
C ALA A 38 -16.37 2.32 -0.30
N TYR A 39 -15.06 2.03 -0.26
CA TYR A 39 -14.22 1.96 -1.45
C TYR A 39 -13.70 0.53 -1.69
N PRO A 40 -13.54 0.10 -2.95
CA PRO A 40 -12.94 -1.18 -3.27
C PRO A 40 -11.46 -1.19 -2.89
N MET A 41 -11.03 -2.22 -2.20
CA MET A 41 -9.71 -2.30 -1.56
C MET A 41 -8.81 -3.36 -2.19
N LEU A 42 -7.55 -2.97 -2.40
CA LEU A 42 -6.43 -3.83 -2.70
C LEU A 42 -5.54 -3.92 -1.48
N LYS A 43 -5.29 -5.15 -1.01
CA LYS A 43 -4.29 -5.43 0.02
C LYS A 43 -2.91 -5.45 -0.63
N ILE A 44 -1.98 -4.66 -0.12
CA ILE A 44 -0.57 -4.67 -0.52
C ILE A 44 0.30 -5.08 0.67
N ASP A 45 1.37 -5.82 0.39
CA ASP A 45 2.34 -6.25 1.39
C ASP A 45 3.45 -5.20 1.65
N VAL A 46 3.78 -4.35 0.67
CA VAL A 46 4.86 -3.36 0.76
C VAL A 46 4.37 -1.99 0.27
N THR A 47 4.60 -0.96 1.08
CA THR A 47 4.39 0.44 0.74
C THR A 47 5.56 1.30 1.23
N SER A 48 5.50 2.60 0.94
CA SER A 48 6.46 3.57 1.49
C SER A 48 6.48 3.61 3.01
N SER A 49 5.41 3.18 3.68
CA SER A 49 5.34 3.14 5.15
C SER A 49 6.07 1.93 5.77
N THR A 50 6.30 0.87 4.99
CA THR A 50 6.93 -0.37 5.44
C THR A 50 8.34 -0.57 4.91
N HIS A 51 8.63 -0.08 3.70
CA HIS A 51 9.95 -0.24 3.10
C HIS A 51 11.01 0.64 3.77
N CYS A 52 12.15 0.05 4.14
CA CYS A 52 13.20 0.67 4.95
C CYS A 52 13.71 2.01 4.40
N ALA A 53 13.89 2.10 3.08
CA ALA A 53 14.40 3.31 2.42
C ALA A 53 13.46 4.51 2.61
N TYR A 54 12.15 4.28 2.77
CA TYR A 54 11.13 5.32 2.86
C TYR A 54 10.66 5.54 4.30
N ALA A 55 10.50 4.47 5.08
CA ALA A 55 9.99 4.52 6.44
C ALA A 55 11.04 4.97 7.48
N ARG A 56 12.33 4.98 7.13
CA ARG A 56 13.47 5.29 8.03
C ARG A 56 13.47 4.48 9.34
N ARG A 57 12.86 3.29 9.32
CA ARG A 57 12.54 2.50 10.53
C ARG A 57 13.53 1.38 10.87
N VAL A 58 14.67 1.27 10.19
CA VAL A 58 15.59 0.15 10.42
C VAL A 58 17.04 0.63 10.55
N PRO A 59 17.77 0.31 11.65
CA PRO A 59 19.21 0.46 11.67
C PRO A 59 19.82 -0.47 10.62
N VAL A 60 20.62 0.08 9.72
CA VAL A 60 21.34 -0.72 8.72
C VAL A 60 22.19 -1.76 9.46
N VAL A 61 21.83 -3.04 9.36
CA VAL A 61 22.61 -4.13 9.94
C VAL A 61 23.83 -4.34 9.06
N HIS A 62 24.99 -3.90 9.55
CA HIS A 62 26.27 -4.12 8.87
C HIS A 62 26.67 -5.58 9.00
N THR A 63 26.58 -6.36 7.92
CA THR A 63 26.92 -7.79 7.90
C THR A 63 28.38 -8.08 7.57
N ARG A 64 29.29 -7.09 7.71
CA ARG A 64 30.71 -7.35 7.50
C ARG A 64 31.18 -8.31 8.58
N ARG A 65 31.35 -9.58 8.19
CA ARG A 65 32.05 -10.58 9.01
C ARG A 65 33.45 -10.03 9.27
N LEU A 66 33.74 -9.76 10.54
CA LEU A 66 35.11 -9.60 11.01
C LEU A 66 35.80 -10.95 10.73
N ARG A 67 36.74 -10.93 9.79
CA ARG A 67 37.73 -11.99 9.63
C ARG A 67 38.81 -11.81 10.67
#